data_AF-A0A920S5T5-F1
#
_entry.id   AF-A0A920S5T5-F1
#
_cell.length_a   1.000
_cell.length_b   1.000
_cell.length_c   1.000
_cell.angle_alpha   90.00
_cell.angle_beta   90.00
_cell.angle_gamma   90.00
#
_symmetry.space_group_name_H-M   'P 1'
#
loop_
_entity.id
_entity.type
_entity.pdbx_description
1 polymer ?
#
loop_
_entity_poly.entity_id
_entity_poly.type
_entity_poly.pdbx_seq_one_letter_code
_entity_poly.pdbx_strand_id
1 'polypeptide(L)'
;MHRAHLVVGGYPPGSTPGHDMDFARRVLLERLAEVPDLTTTVASDFSDLDKWLPGTDFLLTYVAGPYPDEVQDATLRGWISEGGRWLGLHGTSGGRAARIEGTRQRRMVKLPHHDSLGCFFLNHPPIRRFDVNVEDASHPITAGLSDSFEVVDELYLVEILGDCNVPTDNRTSGRSFARWFWL
;
A
#
# COMPACT_ATOMS: atom_id res chain seq x y z
N MET A 1 -23.22 -10.13 -0.58
CA MET A 1 -22.91 -8.76 -0.16
C MET A 1 -21.50 -8.77 0.39
N HIS A 2 -20.59 -8.12 -0.32
CA HIS A 2 -19.19 -8.01 0.05
C HIS A 2 -18.94 -6.75 0.86
N ARG A 3 -17.91 -6.77 1.69
CA ARG A 3 -17.54 -5.65 2.56
C ARG A 3 -16.08 -5.27 2.38
N ALA A 4 -15.84 -4.00 2.10
CA ALA A 4 -14.52 -3.39 2.09
C ALA A 4 -14.38 -2.44 3.28
N HIS A 5 -13.17 -2.38 3.85
CA HIS A 5 -12.77 -1.28 4.71
C HIS A 5 -11.66 -0.49 4.01
N LEU A 6 -11.87 0.81 3.85
CA LEU A 6 -10.90 1.73 3.25
C LEU A 6 -10.26 2.58 4.35
N VAL A 7 -8.95 2.51 4.49
CA VAL A 7 -8.18 3.46 5.31
C VAL A 7 -7.43 4.40 4.38
N VAL A 8 -7.81 5.68 4.35
CA VAL A 8 -7.19 6.67 3.47
C VAL A 8 -6.94 7.99 4.21
N GLY A 9 -5.66 8.32 4.39
CA GLY A 9 -5.22 9.40 5.27
C GLY A 9 -3.83 9.14 5.83
N GLY A 10 -3.73 9.08 7.15
CA GLY A 10 -2.45 8.87 7.81
C GLY A 10 -1.54 10.10 7.63
N TYR A 11 -1.83 11.14 8.41
CA TYR A 11 -0.86 12.16 8.82
C TYR A 11 -1.05 12.45 10.30
N PRO A 12 0.02 12.80 11.05
CA PRO A 12 -0.11 13.24 12.42
C PRO A 12 -1.19 14.34 12.55
N PRO A 13 -2.06 14.29 13.57
CA PRO A 13 -3.05 15.34 13.81
C PRO A 13 -2.40 16.73 13.78
N GLY A 14 -2.94 17.64 12.96
CA GLY A 14 -2.42 19.00 12.79
C GLY A 14 -1.23 19.17 11.83
N SER A 15 -0.83 18.13 11.10
CA SER A 15 0.21 18.23 10.07
C SER A 15 -0.35 18.34 8.65
N THR A 16 0.42 18.97 7.76
CA THR A 16 0.09 19.04 6.33
C THR A 16 0.45 17.72 5.66
N PRO A 17 -0.45 17.20 4.81
CA PRO A 17 -0.22 15.94 4.14
C PRO A 17 0.93 16.01 3.12
N GLY A 18 1.73 14.94 3.04
CA GLY A 18 2.74 14.77 1.98
C GLY A 18 2.15 14.35 0.63
N HIS A 19 0.92 13.82 0.62
CA HIS A 19 0.17 13.43 -0.58
C HIS A 19 -1.24 14.03 -0.57
N ASP A 20 -1.86 14.19 -1.73
CA ASP A 20 -3.26 14.62 -1.83
C ASP A 20 -4.21 13.48 -1.45
N MET A 21 -4.47 13.33 -0.14
CA MET A 21 -5.39 12.29 0.36
C MET A 21 -6.84 12.55 0.01
N ASP A 22 -7.22 13.80 -0.26
CA ASP A 22 -8.60 14.12 -0.63
C ASP A 22 -8.87 13.65 -2.04
N PHE A 23 -7.93 13.89 -2.95
CA PHE A 23 -7.95 13.30 -4.28
C PHE A 23 -7.96 11.76 -4.21
N ALA A 24 -7.01 11.16 -3.49
CA ALA A 24 -6.92 9.70 -3.39
C ALA A 24 -8.19 9.08 -2.81
N ARG A 25 -8.72 9.62 -1.70
CA ARG A 25 -9.96 9.15 -1.07
C ARG A 25 -11.13 9.18 -2.02
N ARG A 26 -11.30 10.29 -2.75
CA ARG A 26 -12.40 10.44 -3.72
C ARG A 26 -12.30 9.38 -4.81
N VAL A 27 -11.14 9.24 -5.45
CA VAL A 27 -10.94 8.29 -6.55
C VAL A 27 -11.09 6.84 -6.07
N LEU A 28 -10.53 6.50 -4.91
CA LEU A 28 -10.68 5.18 -4.30
C LEU A 28 -12.14 4.82 -4.06
N LEU A 29 -12.93 5.76 -3.51
CA LEU A 29 -14.35 5.54 -3.28
C LEU A 29 -15.17 5.44 -4.58
N GLU A 30 -14.83 6.24 -5.59
CA GLU A 30 -15.42 6.12 -6.93
C GLU A 30 -15.19 4.71 -7.50
N ARG A 31 -13.96 4.18 -7.43
CA ARG A 31 -13.65 2.83 -7.90
C ARG A 31 -14.30 1.72 -7.10
N LEU A 32 -14.34 1.83 -5.77
CA LEU A 32 -15.02 0.85 -4.93
C LEU A 32 -16.54 0.83 -5.17
N ALA A 33 -17.14 1.98 -5.50
CA ALA A 33 -18.57 2.08 -5.82
C ALA A 33 -18.93 1.43 -7.17
N GLU A 34 -17.96 1.23 -8.07
CA GLU A 34 -18.16 0.50 -9.33
C GLU A 34 -18.28 -1.02 -9.13
N VAL A 35 -17.88 -1.54 -7.96
CA VAL A 35 -17.93 -2.98 -7.65
C VAL A 35 -19.34 -3.39 -7.21
N PRO A 36 -20.02 -4.30 -7.94
CA PRO A 36 -21.36 -4.76 -7.57
C PRO A 36 -21.40 -5.40 -6.19
N ASP A 37 -22.47 -5.14 -5.44
CA ASP A 37 -22.74 -5.72 -4.11
C ASP A 37 -21.65 -5.45 -3.04
N LEU A 38 -20.77 -4.47 -3.26
CA LEU A 38 -19.75 -4.06 -2.30
C LEU A 38 -20.23 -2.89 -1.43
N THR A 39 -20.12 -3.05 -0.11
CA THR A 39 -20.29 -1.96 0.86
C THR A 39 -18.96 -1.56 1.44
N THR A 40 -18.64 -0.27 1.36
CA THR A 40 -17.36 0.27 1.82
C THR A 40 -17.55 1.12 3.07
N THR A 41 -16.80 0.80 4.13
CA THR A 41 -16.60 1.71 5.28
C THR A 41 -15.28 2.46 5.12
N VAL A 42 -15.16 3.64 5.73
CA VAL A 42 -13.99 4.52 5.55
C VAL A 42 -13.45 4.98 6.90
N ALA A 43 -12.12 4.98 7.04
CA ALA A 43 -11.39 5.55 8.17
C ALA A 43 -10.19 6.38 7.69
N SER A 44 -9.71 7.29 8.55
CA SER A 44 -8.58 8.18 8.26
C SER A 44 -7.23 7.59 8.67
N ASP A 45 -7.23 6.57 9.53
CA ASP A 45 -6.06 5.88 10.06
C ASP A 45 -6.46 4.45 10.52
N PHE A 46 -5.54 3.75 11.16
CA PHE A 46 -5.73 2.37 11.63
C PHE A 46 -6.40 2.27 13.00
N SER A 47 -7.04 3.34 13.50
CA SER A 47 -7.87 3.24 14.70
C SER A 47 -9.10 2.37 14.42
N ASP A 48 -9.57 1.68 15.46
CA ASP A 48 -10.79 0.85 15.42
C ASP A 48 -10.76 -0.34 14.43
N LEU A 49 -9.58 -0.87 14.05
CA LEU A 49 -9.53 -2.07 13.19
C LEU A 49 -10.26 -3.26 13.79
N ASP A 50 -10.21 -3.43 15.11
CA ASP A 50 -10.92 -4.48 15.85
C ASP A 50 -12.44 -4.38 15.69
N LYS A 51 -12.96 -3.16 15.49
CA LYS A 51 -14.38 -2.90 15.20
C LYS A 51 -14.73 -3.13 13.73
N TRP A 52 -13.85 -2.74 12.80
CA TRP A 52 -14.20 -2.67 11.38
C TRP A 52 -13.75 -3.86 10.53
N LEU A 53 -12.72 -4.60 10.96
CA LEU A 53 -12.25 -5.79 10.23
C LEU A 53 -13.15 -7.03 10.38
N PRO A 54 -13.82 -7.29 11.51
CA PRO A 54 -14.73 -8.43 11.61
C PRO A 54 -15.84 -8.40 10.54
N GLY A 55 -15.90 -9.46 9.73
CA GLY A 55 -16.87 -9.58 8.62
C GLY A 55 -16.56 -8.72 7.39
N THR A 56 -15.37 -8.12 7.31
CA THR A 56 -14.86 -7.42 6.12
C THR A 56 -14.03 -8.39 5.26
N ASP A 57 -14.29 -8.41 3.95
CA ASP A 57 -13.64 -9.32 3.00
C ASP A 57 -12.24 -8.83 2.61
N PHE A 58 -12.08 -7.51 2.43
CA PHE A 58 -10.78 -6.92 2.13
C PHE A 58 -10.58 -5.53 2.73
N LEU A 59 -9.32 -5.23 3.04
CA LEU A 59 -8.84 -3.96 3.53
C LEU A 59 -8.06 -3.28 2.40
N LEU A 60 -8.41 -2.04 2.08
CA LEU A 60 -7.69 -1.19 1.14
C LEU A 60 -7.07 -0.03 1.90
N THR A 61 -5.77 0.23 1.72
CA THR A 61 -5.10 1.33 2.40
C THR A 61 -4.32 2.22 1.45
N TYR A 62 -4.41 3.54 1.67
CA TYR A 62 -3.56 4.56 1.04
C TYR A 62 -3.23 5.59 2.13
N VAL A 63 -2.05 5.46 2.74
CA VAL A 63 -1.68 6.22 3.96
C VAL A 63 -0.26 6.77 3.87
N ALA A 64 0.08 7.76 4.69
CA ALA A 64 1.45 8.27 4.83
C ALA A 64 1.92 8.34 6.30
N GLY A 65 1.31 7.51 7.16
CA GLY A 65 1.60 7.41 8.59
C GLY A 65 0.78 8.39 9.45
N PRO A 66 0.21 8.00 10.59
CA PRO A 66 0.71 6.94 11.44
C PRO A 66 0.38 5.55 10.88
N TYR A 67 1.37 4.68 11.00
CA TYR A 67 1.27 3.26 10.67
C TYR A 67 0.68 2.50 11.86
N PRO A 68 0.20 1.25 11.66
CA PRO A 68 -0.32 0.44 12.75
C PRO A 68 0.69 0.36 13.91
N ASP A 69 0.20 0.58 15.13
CA ASP A 69 0.94 0.24 16.35
C ASP A 69 0.93 -1.27 16.59
N GLU A 70 1.54 -1.72 17.70
CA GLU A 70 1.64 -3.15 18.02
C GLU A 70 0.27 -3.84 18.20
N VAL A 71 -0.72 -3.12 18.74
CA VAL A 71 -2.06 -3.66 18.96
C VAL A 71 -2.80 -3.76 17.64
N GLN A 72 -2.78 -2.69 16.83
CA GLN A 72 -3.40 -2.63 15.52
C GLN A 72 -2.77 -3.66 14.56
N ASP A 73 -1.44 -3.84 14.60
CA ASP A 73 -0.76 -4.88 13.82
C ASP A 73 -1.16 -6.30 14.27
N ALA A 74 -1.29 -6.54 15.59
CA ALA A 74 -1.79 -7.83 16.06
C ALA A 74 -3.21 -8.14 15.55
N THR A 75 -4.08 -7.13 15.51
CA THR A 75 -5.41 -7.25 14.90
C THR A 75 -5.34 -7.54 13.40
N LEU A 76 -4.48 -6.83 12.66
CA LEU A 76 -4.26 -7.09 11.22
C LEU A 76 -3.79 -8.53 10.99
N ARG A 77 -2.79 -8.99 11.73
CA ARG A 77 -2.26 -10.36 11.60
C ARG A 77 -3.31 -11.41 11.93
N GLY A 78 -4.09 -11.21 12.98
CA GLY A 78 -5.21 -12.08 13.33
C GLY A 78 -6.21 -12.19 12.17
N TRP A 79 -6.69 -11.05 11.68
CA TRP A 79 -7.65 -11.00 10.58
C TRP A 79 -7.11 -11.60 9.27
N ILE A 80 -5.85 -11.35 8.91
CA ILE A 80 -5.20 -11.97 7.74
C ILE A 80 -5.13 -13.49 7.92
N SER A 81 -4.77 -13.97 9.12
CA SER A 81 -4.68 -15.40 9.41
C SER A 81 -6.03 -16.13 9.30
N GLU A 82 -7.14 -15.40 9.45
CA GLU A 82 -8.51 -15.88 9.27
C GLU A 82 -9.00 -15.80 7.81
N GLY A 83 -8.15 -15.36 6.88
CA GLY A 83 -8.45 -15.27 5.45
C GLY A 83 -8.73 -13.85 4.95
N GLY A 84 -8.53 -12.83 5.78
CA GLY A 84 -8.58 -11.43 5.38
C GLY A 84 -7.57 -11.07 4.28
N ARG A 85 -7.95 -10.16 3.38
CA ARG A 85 -7.13 -9.75 2.23
C ARG A 85 -6.76 -8.28 2.28
N TRP A 86 -5.47 -7.97 2.40
CA TRP A 86 -4.99 -6.59 2.45
C TRP A 86 -4.39 -6.14 1.11
N LEU A 87 -4.98 -5.10 0.52
CA LEU A 87 -4.41 -4.36 -0.60
C LEU A 87 -3.82 -3.03 -0.10
N GLY A 88 -2.50 -2.96 0.01
CA GLY A 88 -1.78 -1.76 0.38
C GLY A 88 -1.29 -0.96 -0.83
N LEU A 89 -1.64 0.32 -0.90
CA LEU A 89 -1.19 1.24 -1.95
C LEU A 89 -0.16 2.23 -1.43
N HIS A 90 0.83 2.53 -2.27
CA HIS A 90 1.80 3.62 -2.14
C HIS A 90 2.41 3.71 -0.72
N GLY A 91 2.15 4.79 0.01
CA GLY A 91 2.72 5.06 1.33
C GLY A 91 2.35 4.05 2.43
N THR A 92 1.44 3.11 2.16
CA THR A 92 1.16 1.94 3.04
C THR A 92 2.42 1.13 3.34
N SER A 93 3.33 1.00 2.37
CA SER A 93 4.60 0.29 2.54
C SER A 93 5.68 1.10 3.27
N GLY A 94 5.36 2.34 3.64
CA GLY A 94 6.28 3.25 4.30
C GLY A 94 6.52 2.91 5.77
N GLY A 95 7.59 3.45 6.33
CA GLY A 95 7.98 3.23 7.72
C GLY A 95 8.27 4.52 8.48
N ARG A 96 8.95 4.39 9.61
CA ARG A 96 9.36 5.56 10.40
C ARG A 96 10.71 6.07 9.94
N ALA A 97 10.79 7.36 9.59
CA ALA A 97 12.08 7.98 9.27
C ALA A 97 12.90 8.25 10.55
N ALA A 98 13.99 7.50 10.77
CA ALA A 98 14.91 7.67 11.89
C ALA A 98 16.23 8.31 11.45
N ARG A 99 16.83 9.12 12.32
CA ARG A 99 18.15 9.72 12.06
C ARG A 99 19.23 8.65 12.05
N ILE A 100 20.16 8.73 11.11
CA ILE A 100 21.36 7.89 11.10
C ILE A 100 22.40 8.57 11.99
N GLU A 101 22.85 7.85 13.02
CA GLU A 101 23.85 8.34 13.98
C GLU A 101 25.12 8.84 13.26
N GLY A 102 25.67 9.97 13.72
CA GLY A 102 26.85 10.58 13.09
C GLY A 102 26.59 11.32 11.78
N THR A 103 25.35 11.35 11.27
CA THR A 103 25.03 12.05 10.01
C THR A 103 23.85 13.02 10.15
N ARG A 104 23.60 13.79 9.07
CA ARG A 104 22.36 14.58 8.89
C ARG A 104 21.29 13.80 8.12
N GLN A 105 21.57 12.57 7.70
CA GLN A 105 20.67 11.76 6.89
C GLN A 105 19.64 11.02 7.77
N ARG A 106 18.51 10.68 7.17
CA ARG A 106 17.47 9.83 7.75
C ARG A 106 17.36 8.56 6.92
N ARG A 107 17.01 7.46 7.57
CA ARG A 107 16.64 6.20 6.91
C ARG A 107 15.25 5.78 7.36
N MET A 108 14.55 5.10 6.48
CA MET A 108 13.31 4.42 6.84
C MET A 108 13.63 3.24 7.75
N VAL A 109 12.79 3.01 8.75
CA VAL A 109 12.89 1.91 9.70
C VAL A 109 11.63 1.08 9.61
N LYS A 110 11.81 -0.25 9.47
CA LYS A 110 10.74 -1.24 9.49
C LYS A 110 9.96 -1.17 10.80
N LEU A 111 8.68 -1.47 10.67
CA LEU A 111 7.66 -1.61 11.72
C LEU A 111 6.96 -2.97 11.53
N PRO A 112 6.28 -3.52 12.56
CA PRO A 112 5.66 -4.85 12.49
C PRO A 112 4.76 -5.08 11.26
N HIS A 113 3.98 -4.06 10.86
CA HIS A 113 3.05 -4.18 9.73
C HIS A 113 3.70 -4.51 8.37
N HIS A 114 5.01 -4.31 8.20
CA HIS A 114 5.68 -4.68 6.95
C HIS A 114 5.77 -6.20 6.78
N ASP A 115 5.88 -6.95 7.89
CA ASP A 115 5.86 -8.40 7.84
C ASP A 115 4.45 -8.88 7.44
N SER A 116 3.41 -8.22 7.96
CA SER A 116 2.00 -8.44 7.60
C SER A 116 1.69 -8.06 6.14
N LEU A 117 2.28 -6.98 5.63
CA LEU A 117 2.11 -6.49 4.26
C LEU A 117 2.94 -7.29 3.24
N GLY A 118 4.09 -7.82 3.65
CA GLY A 118 5.05 -8.55 2.82
C GLY A 118 6.06 -7.67 2.07
N CYS A 119 6.10 -6.36 2.31
CA CYS A 119 7.08 -5.46 1.70
C CYS A 119 7.40 -4.24 2.56
N PHE A 120 8.53 -3.58 2.26
CA PHE A 120 8.99 -2.38 2.94
C PHE A 120 9.59 -1.37 1.96
N PHE A 121 9.13 -0.12 2.04
CA PHE A 121 9.68 0.99 1.27
C PHE A 121 11.09 1.38 1.73
N LEU A 122 12.01 1.46 0.78
CA LEU A 122 13.38 1.89 0.99
C LEU A 122 13.57 3.37 0.63
N ASN A 123 13.24 3.72 -0.63
CA ASN A 123 13.38 5.06 -1.18
C ASN A 123 12.65 5.18 -2.54
N HIS A 124 12.58 6.38 -3.11
CA HIS A 124 12.16 6.60 -4.50
C HIS A 124 13.01 7.70 -5.16
N PRO A 125 13.19 7.69 -6.50
CA PRO A 125 13.62 8.88 -7.23
C PRO A 125 12.46 9.90 -7.30
N PRO A 126 12.73 11.15 -7.70
CA PRO A 126 11.65 12.11 -7.98
C PRO A 126 10.67 11.60 -9.03
N ILE A 127 9.47 12.19 -9.06
CA ILE A 127 8.44 11.92 -10.08
C ILE A 127 9.07 11.97 -11.47
N ARG A 128 8.94 10.87 -12.21
CA ARG A 128 9.46 10.76 -13.57
C ARG A 128 8.67 9.74 -14.37
N ARG A 129 8.86 9.81 -15.68
CA ARG A 129 8.37 8.82 -16.63
C ARG A 129 9.23 7.56 -16.58
N PHE A 130 8.60 6.40 -16.58
CA PHE A 130 9.25 5.08 -16.67
C PHE A 130 8.30 4.02 -17.23
N ASP A 131 8.88 2.97 -17.80
CA ASP A 131 8.14 1.81 -18.31
C ASP A 131 7.92 0.78 -17.21
N VAL A 132 6.73 0.16 -17.21
CA VAL A 132 6.37 -0.99 -16.38
C VAL A 132 6.22 -2.19 -17.30
N ASN A 133 6.90 -3.29 -16.97
CA ASN A 133 6.75 -4.55 -17.68
C ASN A 133 5.76 -5.45 -16.95
N VAL A 134 4.88 -6.11 -17.71
CA VAL A 134 3.99 -7.16 -17.21
C VAL A 134 4.74 -8.48 -17.25
N GLU A 135 4.98 -9.08 -16.09
CA GLU A 135 5.77 -10.32 -15.96
C GLU A 135 4.90 -11.57 -16.10
N ASP A 136 3.61 -11.48 -15.76
CA ASP A 136 2.65 -12.57 -15.91
C ASP A 136 1.33 -12.03 -16.47
N ALA A 137 1.15 -12.10 -17.79
CA ALA A 137 -0.09 -11.67 -18.45
C ALA A 137 -1.29 -12.62 -18.20
N SER A 138 -1.05 -13.82 -17.63
CA SER A 138 -2.11 -14.76 -17.29
C SER A 138 -2.73 -14.49 -15.91
N HIS A 139 -2.05 -13.70 -15.07
CA HIS A 139 -2.53 -13.37 -13.73
C HIS A 139 -3.79 -12.49 -13.81
N PRO A 140 -4.84 -12.73 -12.99
CA PRO A 140 -6.11 -12.01 -13.09
C PRO A 140 -6.03 -10.47 -13.01
N ILE A 141 -5.02 -9.92 -12.33
CA ILE A 141 -4.78 -8.47 -12.20
C ILE A 141 -4.26 -7.86 -13.51
N THR A 142 -3.43 -8.60 -14.24
CA THR A 142 -2.67 -8.13 -15.41
C THR A 142 -3.26 -8.64 -16.71
N ALA A 143 -4.27 -9.52 -16.65
CA ALA A 143 -4.99 -10.03 -17.80
C ALA A 143 -5.60 -8.88 -18.62
N GLY A 144 -5.30 -8.86 -19.91
CA GLY A 144 -5.76 -7.82 -20.84
C GLY A 144 -4.90 -6.57 -20.89
N LEU A 145 -3.86 -6.45 -20.05
CA LEU A 145 -2.84 -5.42 -20.20
C LEU A 145 -1.89 -5.74 -21.35
N SER A 146 -1.24 -4.71 -21.90
CA SER A 146 -0.12 -4.88 -22.82
C SER A 146 1.12 -5.39 -22.08
N ASP A 147 2.06 -6.03 -22.78
CA ASP A 147 3.31 -6.55 -22.21
C ASP A 147 4.13 -5.48 -21.47
N SER A 148 3.98 -4.21 -21.86
CA SER A 148 4.49 -3.06 -21.12
C SER A 148 3.62 -1.84 -21.32
N PHE A 149 3.71 -0.88 -20.39
CA PHE A 149 3.06 0.42 -20.49
C PHE A 149 3.86 1.47 -19.73
N GLU A 150 3.67 2.74 -20.10
CA GLU A 150 4.40 3.86 -19.51
C GLU A 150 3.60 4.55 -18.41
N VAL A 151 4.28 4.95 -17.33
CA VAL A 151 3.70 5.64 -16.17
C VAL A 151 4.53 6.88 -15.82
N VAL A 152 3.89 7.90 -15.24
CA VAL A 152 4.56 9.06 -14.62
C VAL A 152 4.24 9.07 -13.14
N ASP A 153 5.20 8.68 -12.30
CA ASP A 153 5.00 8.58 -10.84
C ASP A 153 6.35 8.57 -10.08
N GLU A 154 6.30 8.41 -8.77
CA GLU A 154 7.44 8.12 -7.88
C GLU A 154 7.75 6.62 -7.86
N LEU A 155 8.84 6.20 -8.52
CA LEU A 155 9.21 4.80 -8.58
C LEU A 155 9.70 4.26 -7.22
N TYR A 156 8.83 3.55 -6.49
CA TYR A 156 9.18 3.00 -5.19
C TYR A 156 10.19 1.85 -5.31
N LEU A 157 11.30 1.98 -4.60
CA LEU A 157 12.24 0.89 -4.33
C LEU A 157 11.75 0.19 -3.07
N VAL A 158 11.23 -1.03 -3.20
CA VAL A 158 10.79 -1.83 -2.06
C VAL A 158 11.65 -3.07 -1.83
N GLU A 159 11.81 -3.41 -0.56
CA GLU A 159 12.29 -4.71 -0.11
C GLU A 159 11.11 -5.67 0.04
N ILE A 160 11.20 -6.86 -0.54
CA ILE A 160 10.19 -7.92 -0.39
C ILE A 160 10.57 -8.79 0.81
N LEU A 161 9.60 -9.04 1.71
CA LEU A 161 9.85 -9.67 3.01
C LEU A 161 9.31 -11.10 3.13
N GLY A 162 8.67 -11.64 2.09
CA GLY A 162 8.15 -13.01 2.08
C GLY A 162 8.02 -13.59 0.66
N ASP A 163 7.45 -14.80 0.54
CA ASP A 163 7.16 -15.41 -0.75
C ASP A 163 6.08 -14.60 -1.48
N CYS A 164 6.44 -14.03 -2.62
CA CYS A 164 5.62 -13.08 -3.35
C CYS A 164 5.53 -13.44 -4.83
N ASN A 165 4.31 -13.49 -5.37
CA ASN A 165 4.09 -13.45 -6.81
C ASN A 165 4.12 -11.99 -7.26
N VAL A 166 5.11 -11.63 -8.07
CA VAL A 166 5.29 -10.28 -8.62
C VAL A 166 4.70 -10.25 -10.04
N PRO A 167 3.52 -9.63 -10.26
CA PRO A 167 2.87 -9.65 -11.59
C PRO A 167 3.46 -8.62 -12.56
N THR A 168 4.15 -7.60 -12.04
CA THR A 168 4.73 -6.48 -12.80
C THR A 168 6.06 -6.05 -12.18
N ASP A 169 7.03 -5.64 -13.00
CA ASP A 169 8.37 -5.21 -12.54
C ASP A 169 8.95 -4.10 -13.44
N ASN A 170 9.90 -3.33 -12.90
CA ASN A 170 10.74 -2.38 -13.64
C ASN A 170 12.22 -2.64 -13.31
N ARG A 171 12.88 -3.46 -14.14
CA ARG A 171 14.29 -3.85 -13.93
C ARG A 171 15.25 -2.79 -14.43
N THR A 172 15.61 -1.83 -13.60
CA THR A 172 16.84 -1.04 -13.79
C THR A 172 17.92 -1.54 -12.82
N SER A 173 18.87 -2.34 -13.34
CA SER A 173 20.12 -2.75 -12.67
C SER A 173 20.00 -3.18 -11.20
N GLY A 174 19.44 -4.37 -10.96
CA GLY A 174 19.67 -5.16 -9.74
C GLY A 174 18.94 -4.69 -8.47
N ARG A 175 17.90 -5.45 -8.09
CA ARG A 175 17.17 -5.38 -6.80
C ARG A 175 16.24 -4.17 -6.64
N SER A 176 15.29 -4.00 -7.55
CA SER A 176 14.21 -3.03 -7.38
C SER A 176 12.95 -3.65 -7.93
N PHE A 177 12.06 -4.12 -7.05
CA PHE A 177 10.71 -4.49 -7.43
C PHE A 177 9.82 -3.29 -7.10
N ALA A 178 8.99 -2.86 -8.03
CA ALA A 178 7.96 -1.85 -7.79
C ALA A 178 6.60 -2.51 -8.03
N ARG A 179 5.75 -2.55 -7.00
CA ARG A 179 4.40 -3.12 -7.09
C ARG A 179 3.42 -1.99 -7.36
N TRP A 180 2.69 -2.08 -8.46
CA TRP A 180 1.70 -1.09 -8.85
C TRP A 180 0.31 -1.72 -8.91
N PHE A 181 -0.64 -1.11 -8.23
CA PHE A 181 -2.07 -1.33 -8.44
C PHE A 181 -2.66 0.02 -8.82
N TRP A 182 -3.27 0.10 -10.00
CA TRP A 182 -3.85 1.33 -10.55
C TRP A 182 -5.21 1.66 -9.93
N LEU A 183 -5.51 2.97 -9.91
CA LEU A 183 -6.84 3.59 -9.75
C LEU A 183 -7.27 4.28 -11.04
#